data_AF-A0A969UZG7-F1
#
_entry.id   AF-A0A969UZG7-F1
#
_cell.length_a   1.000
_cell.length_b   1.000
_cell.length_c   1.000
_cell.angle_alpha   90.00
_cell.angle_beta   90.00
_cell.angle_gamma   90.00
#
_symmetry.space_group_name_H-M   'P 1'
#
loop_
_entity.id
_entity.type
_entity.pdbx_description
1 polymer ?
#
loop_
_entity_poly.entity_id
_entity_poly.type
_entity_poly.pdbx_seq_one_letter_code
_entity_poly.pdbx_strand_id
1 'polypeptide(L)'
;MATLIAVYTGRICVGRCDAKCYAAKHKHCDCICGGKNHGAGETKALENTRDHCQEWLKQYAKEKGLTDYTAEVSPEAFQTRLFALENFANVLMQKG
;
A
#
# COMPACT_ATOMS: atom_id res chain seq x y z
N MET A 1 -13.33 6.48 -0.82
CA MET A 1 -12.78 5.51 0.16
C MET A 1 -11.47 4.99 -0.38
N ALA A 2 -10.34 5.44 0.17
CA ALA A 2 -9.03 4.92 -0.17
C ALA A 2 -8.67 3.75 0.76
N THR A 3 -8.21 2.64 0.18
CA THR A 3 -7.55 1.58 0.96
C THR A 3 -6.07 1.92 0.98
N LEU A 4 -5.48 2.06 2.17
CA LEU A 4 -4.08 2.46 2.32
C LEU A 4 -3.14 1.25 2.31
N ILE A 5 -3.58 0.14 2.91
CA ILE A 5 -2.84 -1.11 2.97
C ILE A 5 -3.81 -2.25 2.73
N ALA A 6 -3.46 -3.20 1.88
CA ALA A 6 -4.17 -4.46 1.78
C ALA A 6 -3.18 -5.60 1.53
N VAL A 7 -3.37 -6.71 2.23
CA VAL A 7 -2.58 -7.94 2.07
C VAL A 7 -3.51 -9.02 1.53
N TYR A 8 -3.05 -9.70 0.49
CA TYR A 8 -3.78 -10.77 -0.16
C TYR A 8 -2.97 -12.06 -0.15
N THR A 9 -3.63 -13.17 0.13
CA THR A 9 -3.10 -14.52 -0.11
C THR A 9 -3.87 -15.12 -1.27
N GLY A 10 -3.26 -15.11 -2.46
CA GLY A 10 -3.97 -15.38 -3.70
C GLY A 10 -5.05 -14.33 -3.96
N ARG A 11 -6.33 -14.75 -3.98
CA ARG A 11 -7.48 -13.85 -4.19
C ARG A 11 -8.14 -13.38 -2.89
N ILE A 12 -7.69 -13.88 -1.74
CA ILE A 12 -8.34 -13.61 -0.44
C ILE A 12 -7.65 -12.44 0.23
N CYS A 13 -8.42 -11.41 0.59
CA CYS A 13 -7.95 -10.30 1.43
C CYS A 13 -7.81 -10.79 2.87
N VAL A 14 -6.59 -10.90 3.37
CA VAL A 14 -6.30 -11.39 4.74
C VAL A 14 -6.05 -10.27 5.74
N GLY A 15 -5.90 -9.03 5.27
CA GLY A 15 -5.77 -7.85 6.12
C GLY A 15 -5.89 -6.57 5.31
N ARG A 16 -6.51 -5.54 5.89
CA ARG A 16 -6.69 -4.23 5.24
C ARG A 16 -6.65 -3.09 6.24
N CYS A 17 -6.20 -1.93 5.78
CA CYS A 17 -6.30 -0.64 6.45
C CYS A 17 -6.98 0.33 5.50
N ASP A 18 -8.15 0.83 5.90
CA ASP A 18 -8.98 1.75 5.11
C ASP A 18 -9.64 2.82 6.00
N ALA A 19 -10.62 3.52 5.46
CA ALA A 19 -11.37 4.58 6.14
C ALA A 19 -11.98 4.17 7.49
N LYS A 20 -12.36 2.91 7.67
CA LYS A 20 -12.87 2.43 8.96
C LYS A 20 -11.81 2.49 10.05
N CYS A 21 -10.55 2.24 9.69
CA CYS A 21 -9.41 2.32 10.60
C CYS A 21 -9.00 3.77 10.83
N TYR A 22 -8.67 4.52 9.77
CA TYR A 22 -8.11 5.86 9.97
C TYR A 22 -9.11 6.91 10.46
N ALA A 23 -10.42 6.66 10.31
CA ALA A 23 -11.47 7.49 10.89
C ALA A 23 -12.07 6.90 12.18
N ALA A 24 -11.51 5.81 12.72
CA ALA A 24 -12.03 5.16 13.90
C ALA A 24 -12.03 6.07 15.12
N LYS A 25 -13.04 5.93 15.98
CA LYS A 25 -13.16 6.64 17.26
C LYS A 25 -13.09 5.71 18.48
N HIS A 26 -13.10 4.39 18.26
CA HIS A 26 -12.96 3.40 19.33
C HIS A 26 -11.49 3.12 19.64
N LYS A 27 -11.21 2.49 20.78
CA LYS A 27 -9.83 2.29 21.26
C LYS A 27 -9.07 1.14 20.59
N HIS A 28 -9.78 0.10 20.15
CA HIS A 28 -9.15 -1.12 19.64
C HIS A 28 -8.88 -1.06 18.14
N CYS A 29 -7.73 -1.59 17.70
CA CYS A 29 -7.37 -1.77 16.30
C CYS A 29 -6.85 -3.19 16.09
N ASP A 30 -7.45 -3.90 15.15
CA ASP A 30 -7.10 -5.25 14.69
C ASP A 30 -6.66 -5.24 13.21
N CYS A 31 -6.48 -4.05 12.63
CA CYS A 31 -6.11 -3.87 11.23
C CYS A 31 -4.62 -4.12 10.99
N ILE A 32 -4.27 -4.39 9.74
CA ILE A 32 -2.89 -4.69 9.29
C ILE A 32 -1.88 -3.56 9.56
N CYS A 33 -2.34 -2.33 9.81
CA CYS A 33 -1.46 -1.21 10.18
C CYS A 33 -0.93 -1.30 11.62
N GLY A 34 -1.33 -2.32 12.41
CA GLY A 34 -0.89 -2.50 13.79
C GLY A 34 -1.25 -1.33 14.71
N GLY A 35 -2.35 -0.62 14.42
CA GLY A 35 -2.77 0.58 15.17
C GLY A 35 -2.17 1.91 14.69
N LYS A 36 -1.11 1.91 13.86
CA LYS A 36 -0.40 3.14 13.46
C LYS A 36 -1.28 4.18 12.75
N ASN A 37 -2.28 3.72 12.00
CA ASN A 37 -3.22 4.59 11.29
C ASN A 37 -4.52 4.83 12.04
N HIS A 38 -4.77 4.11 13.15
CA HIS A 38 -6.07 4.04 13.81
C HIS A 38 -6.52 5.39 14.39
N GLY A 39 -7.63 5.93 13.90
CA GLY A 39 -8.13 7.25 14.30
C GLY A 39 -7.23 8.43 13.96
N ALA A 40 -6.18 8.23 13.15
CA ALA A 40 -5.19 9.27 12.82
C ALA A 40 -5.72 10.33 11.84
N GLY A 41 -6.80 10.04 11.12
CA GLY A 41 -7.26 10.83 9.98
C GLY A 41 -6.51 10.49 8.69
N GLU A 42 -7.12 10.82 7.54
CA GLU A 42 -6.66 10.38 6.21
C GLU A 42 -5.25 10.88 5.86
N THR A 43 -5.00 12.19 5.98
CA THR A 43 -3.69 12.79 5.66
C THR A 43 -2.57 12.16 6.48
N LYS A 44 -2.78 12.01 7.79
CA LYS A 44 -1.75 11.42 8.66
C LYS A 44 -1.56 9.94 8.38
N ALA A 45 -2.64 9.21 8.10
CA ALA A 45 -2.56 7.81 7.74
C ALA A 45 -1.79 7.58 6.42
N LEU A 46 -1.88 8.50 5.45
CA LEU A 46 -1.07 8.46 4.22
C LEU A 46 0.42 8.59 4.52
N GLU A 47 0.81 9.56 5.34
CA GLU A 47 2.21 9.73 5.79
C GLU A 47 2.71 8.49 6.53
N ASN A 48 1.96 8.05 7.54
CA ASN A 48 2.29 6.88 8.34
C ASN A 48 2.43 5.62 7.48
N THR A 49 1.63 5.48 6.42
CA THR A 49 1.70 4.35 5.48
C THR A 49 2.99 4.36 4.67
N ARG A 50 3.48 5.53 4.24
CA ARG A 50 4.79 5.64 3.56
C ARG A 50 5.92 5.19 4.48
N ASP A 51 5.90 5.64 5.74
CA ASP A 51 6.89 5.23 6.73
C ASP A 51 6.81 3.73 7.02
N HIS A 52 5.59 3.18 7.05
CA HIS A 52 5.38 1.76 7.29
C HIS A 52 5.97 0.88 6.18
N CYS A 53 5.83 1.28 4.91
CA CYS A 53 6.48 0.59 3.80
C CYS A 53 8.01 0.57 3.96
N GLN A 54 8.61 1.69 4.36
CA GLN A 54 10.05 1.77 4.59
C GLN A 54 10.51 0.90 5.76
N GLU A 55 9.73 0.86 6.85
CA GLU A 55 9.98 -0.03 7.99
C GLU A 55 9.94 -1.50 7.57
N TRP A 56 8.93 -1.92 6.81
CA TRP A 56 8.80 -3.30 6.33
C TRP A 56 9.94 -3.71 5.41
N LEU A 57 10.35 -2.86 4.49
CA LEU A 57 11.50 -3.14 3.61
C LEU A 57 12.78 -3.35 4.40
N LYS A 58 13.04 -2.49 5.40
CA LYS A 58 14.21 -2.62 6.28
C LYS A 58 14.17 -3.89 7.11
N GLN A 59 13.01 -4.23 7.66
CA GLN A 59 12.82 -5.46 8.44
C GLN A 59 13.04 -6.69 7.56
N TYR A 60 12.42 -6.73 6.37
CA TYR A 60 12.58 -7.82 5.42
C TYR A 60 14.03 -8.00 4.99
N ALA A 61 14.73 -6.91 4.64
CA ALA A 61 16.13 -6.96 4.26
C ALA A 61 17.00 -7.52 5.39
N LYS A 62 16.77 -7.08 6.64
CA LYS A 62 17.46 -7.62 7.82
C LYS A 62 17.20 -9.11 8.01
N GLU A 63 15.94 -9.53 7.92
CA GLU A 63 15.54 -10.94 8.09
C GLU A 63 16.14 -11.86 7.02
N LYS A 64 16.32 -11.36 5.81
CA LYS A 64 16.88 -12.12 4.68
C LYS A 64 18.39 -11.94 4.51
N GLY A 65 19.04 -11.14 5.36
CA GLY A 65 20.47 -10.84 5.24
C GLY A 65 20.81 -10.10 3.94
N LEU A 66 19.87 -9.33 3.38
CA LEU A 66 20.08 -8.53 2.18
C LEU A 66 20.86 -7.27 2.55
N THR A 67 22.09 -7.18 2.07
CA THR A 67 22.97 -6.01 2.27
C THR A 67 22.75 -4.92 1.22
N ASP A 68 22.16 -5.28 0.08
CA ASP A 68 21.83 -4.38 -1.02
C ASP A 68 20.45 -4.74 -1.58
N TYR A 69 19.57 -3.74 -1.68
CA TYR A 69 18.24 -3.90 -2.24
C TYR A 69 17.69 -2.55 -2.73
N THR A 70 16.96 -2.59 -3.83
CA THR A 70 16.23 -1.43 -4.37
C THR A 70 14.75 -1.67 -4.19
N ALA A 71 14.03 -0.65 -3.72
CA ALA A 71 12.58 -0.65 -3.67
C ALA A 71 12.04 0.50 -4.51
N GLU A 72 11.05 0.20 -5.33
CA GLU A 72 10.38 1.18 -6.18
C GLU A 72 8.95 1.38 -5.68
N VAL A 73 8.55 2.64 -5.51
CA VAL A 73 7.17 3.01 -5.19
C VAL A 73 6.52 3.49 -6.47
N SER A 74 5.58 2.70 -7.01
CA SER A 74 4.72 3.16 -8.10
C SER A 74 3.50 3.87 -7.51
N PRO A 75 3.37 5.21 -7.66
CA PRO A 75 2.23 5.96 -7.13
C PRO A 75 0.92 5.65 -7.88
N GLU A 76 1.01 4.98 -9.03
CA GLU A 76 -0.13 4.61 -9.87
C GLU A 76 -0.19 3.09 -9.99
N ALA A 77 -0.80 2.45 -8.99
CA ALA A 77 -1.13 1.03 -9.07
C ALA A 77 -2.37 0.86 -9.96
N PHE A 78 -2.16 0.63 -11.26
CA PHE A 78 -3.23 0.25 -12.17
C PHE A 78 -3.54 -1.23 -11.99
N GLN A 79 -4.74 -1.56 -11.54
CA GLN A 79 -5.27 -2.91 -11.70
C GLN A 79 -5.53 -3.12 -13.20
N THR A 80 -4.61 -3.79 -13.89
CA THR A 80 -4.89 -4.32 -15.22
C THR A 80 -6.06 -5.28 -15.09
N ARG A 81 -7.14 -5.02 -15.82
CA ARG A 81 -8.19 -6.04 -16.00
C ARG A 81 -7.51 -7.23 -16.68
N LEU A 82 -7.83 -8.44 -16.22
CA LEU A 82 -7.24 -9.71 -16.69
C LEU A 82 -7.29 -9.90 -18.23
N PHE A 83 -8.07 -9.06 -18.95
CA PHE A 83 -8.18 -9.04 -20.41
C PHE A 83 -8.29 -7.62 -21.03
N ALA A 84 -7.55 -6.62 -20.56
CA ALA A 84 -7.45 -5.33 -21.28
C ALA A 84 -6.18 -5.30 -22.15
N LEU A 85 -6.14 -6.16 -23.17
CA LEU A 85 -5.17 -6.11 -24.26
C LEU A 85 -5.73 -5.28 -25.42
N GLU A 86 -6.16 -4.04 -25.20
CA GLU A 86 -6.38 -3.12 -26.33
C GLU A 86 -5.85 -1.72 -25.99
N ASN A 87 -4.79 -1.36 -26.73
CA ASN A 87 -4.23 -0.01 -26.94
C ASN A 87 -3.20 0.55 -25.95
N PHE A 88 -2.05 -0.13 -25.86
CA PHE A 88 -0.78 0.46 -25.40
C PHE A 88 -0.07 1.38 -26.43
N ALA A 89 -0.76 1.84 -27.48
CA ALA A 89 -0.11 2.61 -28.56
C ALA A 89 0.02 4.12 -28.28
N ASN A 90 -0.71 4.70 -27.32
CA ASN A 90 -0.85 6.17 -27.23
C ASN A 90 -0.25 6.87 -26.01
N VAL A 91 0.38 6.16 -25.06
CA VAL A 91 0.97 6.82 -23.87
C VAL A 91 2.46 7.19 -24.08
N LEU A 92 3.14 6.61 -25.08
CA LEU A 92 4.56 6.89 -25.34
C LEU A 92 4.84 8.06 -26.31
N MET A 93 3.81 8.72 -26.85
CA MET A 93 3.97 9.81 -27.84
C MET A 93 3.48 11.20 -27.36
N GLN A 94 3.71 11.56 -26.09
CA GLN A 94 3.58 12.96 -25.63
C GLN A 94 4.86 13.50 -25.00
N LYS A 95 6.00 13.25 -25.65
CA LYS A 95 7.16 14.14 -25.59
C LYS A 95 7.39 14.73 -26.97
N GLY A 96 6.69 15.82 -27.24
CA GLY A 96 7.09 16.83 -28.21
C GLY A 96 7.55 18.05 -27.44
#